data_AF-A0A914C6M7-F1
#
_entry.id   AF-A0A914C6M7-F1
#
_cell.length_a   1.000
_cell.length_b   1.000
_cell.length_c   1.000
_cell.angle_alpha   90.00
_cell.angle_beta   90.00
_cell.angle_gamma   90.00
#
_symmetry.space_group_name_H-M   'P 1'
#
loop_
_entity.id
_entity.type
_entity.pdbx_description
1 polymer ?
#
loop_
_entity_poly.entity_id
_entity_poly.type
_entity_poly.pdbx_seq_one_letter_code
_entity_poly.pdbx_strand_id
1 'polypeptide(L)'
;MNWATAQKRPLRTSIARKGMEPCLIRMPYESPSDFYLFRALEHWLRGKKFRTIEEMRQSLTEFFDSKDGDWYRRGIAKLEEQWQKVIESGGEYFDY
;
A
#
# COMPACT_ATOMS: atom_id res chain seq x y z
N MET A 1 20.17 3.64 -27.36
CA MET A 1 19.17 2.57 -27.11
C MET A 1 18.75 2.66 -25.64
N ASN A 2 17.54 3.12 -25.33
CA ASN A 2 17.09 3.31 -23.94
C ASN A 2 16.28 2.08 -23.48
N TRP A 3 16.83 1.33 -22.52
CA TRP A 3 16.22 0.13 -21.95
C TRP A 3 14.97 0.43 -21.09
N ALA A 4 14.74 1.69 -20.72
CA ALA A 4 13.61 2.13 -19.89
C ALA A 4 12.25 2.23 -20.64
N THR A 5 12.23 2.11 -21.97
CA THR A 5 11.04 2.43 -22.80
C THR A 5 10.29 1.21 -23.35
N ALA A 6 10.82 0.00 -23.16
CA ALA A 6 10.24 -1.22 -23.74
C ALA A 6 9.16 -1.86 -22.84
N GLN A 7 9.31 -1.79 -21.52
CA GLN A 7 8.47 -2.54 -20.59
C GLN A 7 7.27 -1.76 -19.99
N LYS A 8 7.23 -0.44 -20.18
CA LYS A 8 6.18 0.44 -19.60
C LYS A 8 4.89 0.55 -20.43
N ARG A 9 4.92 0.16 -21.71
CA ARG A 9 3.78 0.30 -22.63
C ARG A 9 2.62 -0.69 -22.39
N PRO A 10 2.83 -1.98 -22.10
CA PRO A 10 1.72 -2.93 -21.94
C PRO A 10 0.86 -2.64 -20.70
N LEU A 11 1.48 -2.27 -19.57
CA LEU A 11 0.77 -2.04 -18.31
C LEU A 11 -0.19 -0.85 -18.36
N ARG A 12 0.21 0.28 -18.99
CA ARG A 12 -0.67 1.45 -19.15
C ARG A 12 -1.90 1.14 -20.02
N THR A 13 -1.70 0.37 -21.09
CA THR A 13 -2.79 -0.07 -21.96
C THR A 13 -3.74 -1.03 -21.24
N SER A 14 -3.24 -1.89 -20.36
CA SER A 14 -4.08 -2.80 -19.55
C SER A 14 -4.88 -2.06 -18.47
N ILE A 15 -4.31 -1.00 -17.87
CA ILE A 15 -4.99 -0.14 -16.88
C ILE A 15 -6.15 0.62 -17.55
N ALA A 16 -5.89 1.25 -18.70
CA ALA A 16 -6.92 1.93 -19.49
C ALA A 16 -8.02 0.98 -19.98
N ARG A 17 -7.67 -0.26 -20.37
CA ARG A 17 -8.66 -1.28 -20.77
C ARG A 17 -9.61 -1.66 -19.63
N LYS A 18 -9.15 -1.58 -18.38
CA LYS A 18 -9.99 -1.81 -17.19
C LYS A 18 -10.74 -0.56 -16.73
N GLY A 19 -10.62 0.57 -17.45
CA GLY A 19 -11.25 1.84 -17.08
C GLY A 19 -10.69 2.43 -15.78
N MET A 20 -9.49 2.03 -15.37
CA MET A 20 -8.86 2.51 -14.13
C MET A 20 -7.94 3.68 -14.45
N GLU A 21 -8.03 4.75 -13.67
CA GLU A 21 -7.10 5.87 -13.77
C GLU A 21 -5.83 5.60 -12.95
N PRO A 22 -4.63 5.90 -13.48
CA PRO A 22 -3.39 5.73 -12.74
C PRO A 22 -3.30 6.76 -11.62
N CYS A 23 -2.97 6.31 -10.42
CA CYS A 23 -2.66 7.21 -9.31
C CYS A 23 -1.39 7.99 -9.67
N LEU A 24 -1.51 9.32 -9.78
CA LEU A 24 -0.42 10.20 -10.24
C LEU A 24 0.53 10.60 -9.11
N ILE A 25 0.21 10.25 -7.86
CA ILE A 25 0.93 10.78 -6.70
C ILE A 25 1.95 9.78 -6.18
N ARG A 26 3.16 10.27 -5.92
CA ARG A 26 4.39 9.49 -5.68
C ARG A 26 4.91 9.72 -4.26
N MET A 27 4.05 9.65 -3.26
CA MET A 27 4.44 9.86 -1.86
C MET A 27 3.95 8.71 -0.97
N PRO A 28 4.84 8.12 -0.13
CA PRO A 28 4.51 6.93 0.68
C PRO A 28 3.47 7.19 1.79
N TYR A 29 3.16 8.44 2.11
CA TYR A 29 2.12 8.80 3.09
C TYR A 29 0.70 8.79 2.49
N GLU A 30 0.55 8.67 1.18
CA GLU A 30 -0.75 8.72 0.50
C GLU A 30 -1.32 7.35 0.16
N SER A 31 -0.57 6.29 0.46
CA SER A 31 -1.01 4.93 0.21
C SER A 31 -1.53 4.32 1.51
N PRO A 32 -2.83 3.99 1.61
CA PRO A 32 -3.36 3.20 2.72
C PRO A 32 -2.60 1.88 2.93
N SER A 33 -1.98 1.35 1.87
CA SER A 33 -1.12 0.19 1.98
C SER A 33 0.12 0.48 2.87
N ASP A 34 0.75 1.63 2.69
CA ASP A 34 2.02 1.96 3.37
C ASP A 34 1.81 2.39 4.81
N PHE A 35 0.90 3.34 5.07
CA PHE A 35 0.72 3.89 6.44
C PHE A 35 -0.18 3.04 7.34
N TYR A 36 -0.99 2.12 6.78
CA TYR A 36 -1.96 1.33 7.56
C TYR A 36 -1.74 -0.17 7.42
N LEU A 37 -1.81 -0.72 6.20
CA LEU A 37 -1.73 -2.16 5.99
C LEU A 37 -0.36 -2.73 6.36
N PHE A 38 0.70 -2.18 5.80
CA PHE A 38 2.06 -2.66 6.00
C PHE A 38 2.58 -2.37 7.40
N ARG A 39 2.17 -1.27 8.05
CA ARG A 39 2.47 -1.05 9.47
C ARG A 39 1.86 -2.14 10.36
N ALA A 40 0.59 -2.49 10.13
CA ALA A 40 -0.06 -3.57 10.88
C ALA A 40 0.57 -4.93 10.58
N LEU A 41 0.95 -5.17 9.32
CA LEU A 41 1.63 -6.38 8.91
C LEU A 41 3.03 -6.49 9.52
N GLU A 42 3.81 -5.42 9.53
CA GLU A 42 5.12 -5.37 10.17
C GLU A 42 5.00 -5.74 11.65
N HIS A 43 4.02 -5.16 12.35
CA HIS A 43 3.75 -5.50 13.74
C HIS A 43 3.40 -6.99 13.92
N TRP A 44 2.57 -7.56 13.04
CA TRP A 44 2.21 -8.98 13.06
C TRP A 44 3.40 -9.91 12.81
N LEU A 45 4.32 -9.50 11.95
CA LEU A 45 5.51 -10.28 11.58
C LEU A 45 6.66 -10.09 12.57
N ARG A 46 6.61 -9.08 13.44
CA ARG A 46 7.68 -8.74 14.37
C ARG A 46 8.02 -9.92 15.27
N GLY A 47 9.28 -10.37 15.19
CA GLY A 47 9.78 -11.50 15.99
C GLY A 47 9.45 -12.89 15.44
N LYS A 48 8.65 -13.01 14.37
CA LYS A 48 8.43 -14.29 13.69
C LYS A 48 9.65 -14.66 12.83
N LYS A 49 10.02 -15.93 12.84
CA LYS A 49 11.03 -16.51 11.94
C LYS A 49 10.37 -17.63 11.15
N PHE A 50 10.40 -17.53 9.83
CA PHE A 50 9.87 -18.55 8.93
C PHE A 50 11.03 -19.40 8.41
N ARG A 51 10.85 -20.72 8.39
CA ARG A 51 11.82 -21.68 7.86
C ARG A 51 11.53 -22.04 6.41
N THR A 52 10.28 -21.89 5.99
CA THR A 52 9.80 -22.17 4.62
C THR A 52 8.92 -21.05 4.09
N ILE A 53 8.74 -21.03 2.77
CA ILE A 53 7.83 -20.09 2.10
C ILE A 53 6.38 -20.41 2.48
N GLU A 54 6.06 -21.68 2.67
CA GLU A 54 4.73 -22.18 3.06
C GLU A 54 4.32 -21.64 4.43
N GLU A 55 5.22 -21.65 5.42
CA GLU A 55 4.99 -21.06 6.74
C GLU A 55 4.72 -19.55 6.64
N MET A 56 5.50 -18.84 5.82
CA MET A 56 5.28 -17.42 5.57
C MET A 56 3.92 -17.17 4.91
N ARG A 57 3.56 -17.95 3.89
CA ARG A 57 2.27 -17.81 3.18
C ARG A 57 1.10 -18.05 4.13
N GLN A 58 1.18 -19.08 4.97
CA GLN A 58 0.16 -19.37 5.97
C GLN A 58 -0.01 -18.21 6.97
N SER A 59 1.10 -17.68 7.50
CA SER A 59 1.06 -16.53 8.41
C SER A 59 0.51 -15.26 7.75
N LEU A 60 0.69 -15.08 6.44
CA LEU A 60 0.08 -13.99 5.69
C LEU A 60 -1.42 -14.20 5.51
N THR A 61 -1.85 -15.41 5.14
CA THR A 61 -3.27 -15.76 5.04
C THR A 61 -3.99 -15.52 6.37
N GLU A 62 -3.44 -16.01 7.48
CA GLU A 62 -3.97 -15.75 8.82
C GLU A 62 -4.06 -14.26 9.15
N PHE A 63 -3.07 -13.46 8.75
CA PHE A 63 -3.11 -12.03 8.95
C PHE A 63 -4.29 -11.38 8.21
N PHE A 64 -4.47 -11.68 6.92
CA PHE A 64 -5.54 -11.09 6.12
C PHE A 64 -6.93 -11.57 6.56
N ASP A 65 -7.06 -12.85 6.93
CA ASP A 65 -8.32 -13.45 7.41
C ASP A 65 -8.71 -12.93 8.80
N SER A 66 -7.73 -12.52 9.62
CA SER A 66 -8.00 -11.92 10.94
C SER A 66 -8.54 -10.48 10.88
N LYS A 67 -8.63 -9.86 9.70
CA LYS A 67 -9.12 -8.47 9.54
C LYS A 67 -10.51 -8.47 8.92
N ASP A 68 -11.44 -7.82 9.60
CA ASP A 68 -12.78 -7.61 9.08
C ASP A 68 -12.81 -6.51 8.00
N GLY A 69 -13.94 -6.41 7.29
CA GLY A 69 -14.15 -5.38 6.26
C GLY A 69 -14.09 -3.95 6.81
N ASP A 70 -14.48 -3.75 8.07
CA ASP A 70 -14.43 -2.42 8.70
C ASP A 70 -13.00 -1.96 8.94
N TRP A 71 -12.08 -2.88 9.21
CA TRP A 71 -10.68 -2.59 9.38
C TRP A 71 -10.06 -2.02 8.10
N TYR A 72 -10.38 -2.59 6.93
CA TYR A 72 -9.95 -2.04 5.64
C TYR A 72 -10.61 -0.70 5.35
N ARG A 73 -11.93 -0.57 5.62
CA ARG A 73 -12.65 0.70 5.47
C ARG A 73 -12.01 1.82 6.30
N ARG A 74 -11.62 1.54 7.55
CA ARG A 74 -10.93 2.50 8.41
C ARG A 74 -9.58 2.93 7.84
N GLY A 75 -8.80 2.00 7.30
CA GLY A 75 -7.52 2.32 6.64
C GLY A 75 -7.68 3.27 5.46
N ILE A 76 -8.71 3.04 4.64
CA ILE A 76 -9.05 3.91 3.50
C ILE A 76 -9.59 5.27 3.99
N ALA A 77 -10.47 5.29 4.99
CA ALA A 77 -11.05 6.53 5.53
C ALA A 77 -9.99 7.46 6.14
N LYS A 78 -8.91 6.90 6.71
CA LYS A 78 -7.77 7.69 7.19
C LYS A 78 -7.03 8.46 6.10
N LEU A 79 -7.27 8.16 4.82
CA LEU A 79 -6.66 8.89 3.71
C LEU A 79 -7.05 10.37 3.72
N GLU A 80 -8.29 10.68 4.09
CA GLU A 80 -8.76 12.06 4.20
C GLU A 80 -7.98 12.83 5.27
N GLU A 81 -7.76 12.20 6.43
CA GLU A 81 -6.92 12.77 7.51
C GLU A 81 -5.47 12.98 7.06
N GLN A 82 -4.91 12.05 6.28
CA GLN A 82 -3.55 12.19 5.75
C GLN A 82 -3.44 13.34 4.75
N TRP A 83 -4.41 13.47 3.83
CA TRP A 83 -4.43 14.57 2.86
C TRP A 83 -4.57 15.91 3.56
N GLN A 84 -5.40 16.00 4.58
CA GLN A 84 -5.56 17.23 5.34
C GLN A 84 -4.26 17.64 6.03
N LYS A 85 -3.54 16.68 6.64
CA LYS A 85 -2.20 16.95 7.18
C LYS A 85 -1.27 17.47 6.09
N VAL A 86 -1.16 16.79 4.94
CA VAL A 86 -0.27 17.20 3.83
C VAL A 86 -0.57 18.62 3.35
N ILE A 87 -1.85 19.02 3.31
CA ILE A 87 -2.24 20.40 2.99
C ILE A 87 -1.76 21.36 4.07
N GLU A 88 -1.95 21.02 5.35
CA GLU A 88 -1.56 21.84 6.50
C GLU A 88 -0.04 22.00 6.65
N SER A 89 0.80 21.03 6.24
CA SER A 89 2.26 21.22 6.18
C SER A 89 2.76 21.96 4.95
N GLY A 90 1.88 22.35 4.03
CA GLY A 90 2.32 22.86 2.73
C GLY A 90 3.12 21.84 1.92
N GLY A 91 2.88 20.54 2.14
CA GLY A 91 3.56 19.45 1.45
C GLY A 91 4.92 19.04 2.05
N GLU A 92 5.29 19.56 3.22
CA GLU A 92 6.47 19.07 3.93
C GLU A 92 6.24 17.68 4.54
N TYR A 93 7.33 16.92 4.64
CA TYR A 93 7.33 15.57 5.20
C TYR A 93 7.09 15.62 6.71
N PHE A 94 6.12 14.84 7.19
CA PHE A 94 5.88 14.69 8.62
C PHE A 94 6.67 13.52 9.18
N ASP A 95 7.31 13.74 10.33
CA ASP A 95 7.77 12.64 11.18
C ASP A 95 6.60 12.02 11.94
N TYR A 96 6.65 10.69 12.09
CA TYR A 96 5.65 9.85 12.76
C TYR A 96 6.15 9.30 14.08
#